data_AF-Q46L12-F1
#
_entry.id   AF-Q46L12-F1
#
_cell.length_a   1.000
_cell.length_b   1.000
_cell.length_c   1.000
_cell.angle_alpha   90.00
_cell.angle_beta   90.00
_cell.angle_gamma   90.00
#
_symmetry.space_group_name_H-M   'P 1'
#
loop_
_entity.id
_entity.type
_entity.pdbx_description
1 polymer ?
#
loop_
_entity_poly.entity_id
_entity_poly.type
_entity_poly.pdbx_seq_one_letter_code
_entity_poly.pdbx_strand_id
1 'polypeptide(L)'
;MNMLPSDLKEAESNVYESVQSYFLSNSEQSFLSINLKFDGLRLNPIIFRLSNKLTEIKYDNILLWADAGGAALAKRDYPELATKIFTFKEFINSTDLSNSILLVCSPQPYDIEMFEQVCSHAKSNVIMINGKLEDPIVGIGSVGREMRKRFAKKWKVLYFVQPLSMGALLKRYPNDWELFKLNNNGYTFVKSFINRPDDETIILNL
;
A
#
# COMPACT_ATOMS: atom_id res chain seq x y z
N MET A 1 2.76 23.23 7.70
CA MET A 1 4.01 23.21 6.92
C MET A 1 4.06 21.87 6.21
N ASN A 2 4.16 21.84 4.88
CA ASN A 2 4.26 20.56 4.15
C ASN A 2 5.68 20.06 4.34
N MET A 3 5.85 18.97 5.09
CA MET A 3 7.15 18.38 5.42
C MET A 3 7.11 16.90 5.06
N LEU A 4 8.24 16.41 4.55
CA LEU A 4 8.47 14.97 4.39
C LEU A 4 8.69 14.32 5.76
N PRO A 5 8.36 13.02 5.91
CA PRO A 5 8.80 12.28 7.07
C PRO A 5 10.33 12.31 7.17
N SER A 6 10.85 12.63 8.34
CA SER A 6 12.29 12.68 8.63
C SER A 6 12.92 11.29 8.69
N ASP A 7 12.15 10.28 9.04
CA ASP A 7 12.58 8.88 9.11
C ASP A 7 11.42 7.90 8.79
N LEU A 8 11.73 6.60 8.81
CA LEU A 8 10.74 5.55 8.58
C LEU A 8 9.64 5.54 9.66
N LYS A 9 9.96 5.87 10.91
CA LYS A 9 8.99 5.85 12.01
C LYS A 9 7.93 6.95 11.82
N GLU A 10 8.34 8.13 11.38
CA GLU A 10 7.44 9.21 11.01
C GLU A 10 6.63 8.87 9.75
N ALA A 11 7.23 8.20 8.77
CA ALA A 11 6.49 7.69 7.61
C ALA A 11 5.39 6.69 8.03
N GLU A 12 5.68 5.80 8.98
CA GLU A 12 4.69 4.88 9.55
C GLU A 12 3.59 5.58 10.37
N SER A 13 3.94 6.65 11.11
CA SER A 13 2.92 7.49 11.77
C SER A 13 1.99 8.12 10.74
N ASN A 14 2.55 8.71 9.68
CA ASN A 14 1.75 9.30 8.60
C ASN A 14 0.86 8.27 7.89
N VAL A 15 1.34 7.02 7.71
CA VAL A 15 0.53 5.92 7.20
C VAL A 15 -0.66 5.67 8.11
N TYR A 16 -0.43 5.54 9.42
CA TYR A 16 -1.49 5.29 10.39
C TYR A 16 -2.53 6.42 10.42
N GLU A 17 -2.08 7.67 10.47
CA GLU A 17 -2.94 8.85 10.43
C GLU A 17 -3.77 8.91 9.14
N SER A 18 -3.18 8.55 7.99
CA SER A 18 -3.90 8.49 6.71
C SER A 18 -5.00 7.42 6.72
N VAL A 19 -4.74 6.25 7.31
CA VAL A 19 -5.71 5.16 7.44
C VAL A 19 -6.84 5.54 8.40
N GLN A 20 -6.52 6.09 9.57
CA GLN A 20 -7.52 6.55 10.54
C GLN A 20 -8.40 7.64 9.95
N SER A 21 -7.79 8.66 9.33
CA SER A 21 -8.51 9.76 8.71
C SER A 21 -9.48 9.24 7.64
N TYR A 22 -9.06 8.25 6.85
CA TYR A 22 -9.92 7.62 5.85
C TYR A 22 -11.10 6.88 6.47
N PHE A 23 -10.89 6.05 7.49
CA PHE A 23 -11.97 5.29 8.12
C PHE A 23 -12.96 6.18 8.89
N LEU A 24 -12.52 7.35 9.37
CA LEU A 24 -13.43 8.32 9.99
C LEU A 24 -14.32 9.04 8.96
N SER A 25 -13.82 9.25 7.73
CA SER A 25 -14.55 9.96 6.68
C SER A 25 -15.33 9.06 5.72
N ASN A 26 -15.07 7.75 5.73
CA ASN A 26 -15.62 6.80 4.76
C ASN A 26 -16.07 5.50 5.43
N SER A 27 -17.33 5.12 5.17
CA SER A 27 -17.93 3.87 5.67
C SER A 27 -18.03 2.77 4.63
N GLU A 28 -17.80 3.09 3.34
CA GLU A 28 -17.92 2.13 2.24
C GLU A 28 -16.65 1.29 2.07
N GLN A 29 -16.86 0.04 1.64
CA GLN A 29 -15.78 -0.85 1.25
C GLN A 29 -14.92 -0.21 0.15
N SER A 30 -13.61 -0.20 0.36
CA SER A 30 -12.66 0.44 -0.53
C SER A 30 -11.42 -0.41 -0.77
N PHE A 31 -10.81 -0.24 -1.94
CA PHE A 31 -9.48 -0.78 -2.26
C PHE A 31 -8.44 0.34 -2.13
N LEU A 32 -7.54 0.17 -1.18
CA LEU A 32 -6.66 1.20 -0.66
C LEU A 32 -5.21 0.78 -0.85
N SER A 33 -4.33 1.72 -1.18
CA SER A 33 -2.91 1.43 -1.37
C SER A 33 -2.02 2.31 -0.50
N ILE A 34 -0.98 1.68 0.04
CA ILE A 34 0.12 2.30 0.79
C ILE A 34 1.42 1.94 0.06
N ASN A 35 2.24 2.95 -0.24
CA ASN A 35 3.48 2.78 -0.99
C ASN A 35 4.64 3.54 -0.33
N LEU A 36 5.53 2.80 0.33
CA LEU A 36 6.79 3.27 0.90
C LEU A 36 7.93 2.81 -0.03
N LYS A 37 8.35 3.66 -0.98
CA LYS A 37 9.35 3.32 -2.01
C LYS A 37 10.78 3.59 -1.54
N PHE A 38 11.12 3.08 -0.36
CA PHE A 38 12.49 3.13 0.17
C PHE A 38 13.27 1.89 -0.26
N ASP A 39 14.54 2.06 -0.64
CA ASP A 39 15.41 0.96 -1.00
C ASP A 39 15.72 0.08 0.22
N GLY A 40 15.72 -1.25 0.02
CA GLY A 40 15.99 -2.22 1.09
C GLY A 40 14.93 -2.32 2.18
N LEU A 41 13.75 -1.69 1.99
CA LEU A 41 12.68 -1.69 2.99
C LEU A 41 12.21 -3.10 3.33
N ARG A 42 12.29 -3.47 4.61
CA ARG A 42 11.69 -4.71 5.12
C ARG A 42 10.22 -4.45 5.43
N LEU A 43 9.33 -5.02 4.60
CA LEU A 43 7.91 -4.73 4.67
C LEU A 43 7.20 -5.41 5.86
N ASN A 44 7.61 -6.64 6.20
CA ASN A 44 7.03 -7.42 7.29
C ASN A 44 6.90 -6.63 8.61
N PRO A 45 7.98 -6.05 9.18
CA PRO A 45 7.87 -5.24 10.40
C PRO A 45 6.81 -4.12 10.33
N ILE A 46 6.65 -3.49 9.17
CA ILE A 46 5.75 -2.35 8.96
C ILE A 46 4.29 -2.82 8.93
N ILE A 47 4.00 -3.88 8.17
CA ILE A 47 2.64 -4.41 8.07
C ILE A 47 2.15 -4.97 9.41
N PHE A 48 3.03 -5.59 10.22
CA PHE A 48 2.69 -6.06 11.55
C PHE A 48 2.43 -4.92 12.54
N ARG A 49 3.24 -3.86 12.52
CA ARG A 49 2.96 -2.66 13.34
C ARG A 49 1.65 -2.01 12.96
N LEU A 50 1.33 -1.93 11.67
CA LEU A 50 0.03 -1.45 11.20
C LEU A 50 -1.13 -2.35 11.67
N SER A 51 -0.99 -3.68 11.58
CA SER A 51 -1.98 -4.64 12.08
C SER A 51 -2.29 -4.48 13.56
N ASN A 52 -1.25 -4.29 14.38
CA ASN A 52 -1.39 -4.03 15.80
C ASN A 52 -2.08 -2.69 16.06
N LYS A 53 -1.67 -1.63 15.36
CA LYS A 53 -2.30 -0.31 15.44
C LYS A 53 -3.78 -0.31 15.07
N LEU A 54 -4.18 -1.09 14.08
CA LEU A 54 -5.59 -1.30 13.71
C LEU A 54 -6.35 -2.07 14.80
N THR A 55 -5.72 -3.11 15.36
CA THR A 55 -6.29 -3.89 16.46
C THR A 55 -6.53 -3.02 17.70
N GLU A 56 -5.59 -2.14 18.06
CA GLU A 56 -5.69 -1.20 19.18
C GLU A 56 -6.94 -0.30 19.08
N ILE A 57 -7.31 0.09 17.85
CA ILE A 57 -8.51 0.91 17.58
C ILE A 57 -9.73 0.06 17.17
N LYS A 58 -9.73 -1.23 17.53
CA LYS A 58 -10.84 -2.18 17.36
C LYS A 58 -11.24 -2.49 15.91
N TYR A 59 -10.34 -2.29 14.96
CA TYR A 59 -10.53 -2.82 13.61
C TYR A 59 -9.92 -4.22 13.51
N ASP A 60 -10.79 -5.23 13.41
CA ASP A 60 -10.37 -6.58 13.11
C ASP A 60 -9.70 -6.64 11.73
N ASN A 61 -8.58 -7.35 11.66
CA ASN A 61 -7.76 -7.39 10.45
C ASN A 61 -6.96 -8.67 10.36
N ILE A 62 -6.73 -9.07 9.12
CA ILE A 62 -5.92 -10.23 8.75
C ILE A 62 -4.86 -9.83 7.74
N LEU A 63 -3.80 -10.63 7.68
CA LEU A 63 -2.61 -10.37 6.90
C LEU A 63 -2.50 -11.41 5.79
N LEU A 64 -2.38 -10.94 4.55
CA LEU A 64 -2.41 -11.79 3.36
C LEU A 64 -1.09 -11.74 2.59
N TRP A 65 -0.58 -12.92 2.26
CA TRP A 65 0.51 -13.13 1.30
C TRP A 65 -0.01 -13.87 0.07
N ALA A 66 0.63 -13.61 -1.08
CA ALA A 66 0.29 -14.29 -2.32
C ALA A 66 0.59 -15.80 -2.26
N ASP A 67 1.70 -16.18 -1.62
CA ASP A 67 2.19 -17.56 -1.58
C ASP A 67 2.44 -18.09 -0.16
N ALA A 68 2.51 -19.41 -0.05
CA ALA A 68 2.72 -20.12 1.21
C ALA A 68 4.12 -19.91 1.80
N GLY A 69 5.14 -19.67 0.99
CA GLY A 69 6.50 -19.42 1.46
C GLY A 69 6.59 -18.08 2.18
N GLY A 70 6.06 -17.02 1.57
CA GLY A 70 5.95 -15.71 2.20
C GLY A 70 5.15 -15.75 3.52
N ALA A 71 4.00 -16.42 3.51
CA ALA A 71 3.18 -16.60 4.71
C ALA A 71 3.89 -17.40 5.80
N ALA A 72 4.59 -18.49 5.46
CA ALA A 72 5.32 -19.31 6.42
C ALA A 72 6.49 -18.56 7.06
N LEU A 73 7.25 -17.79 6.27
CA LEU A 73 8.32 -16.93 6.78
C LEU A 73 7.76 -15.87 7.74
N ALA A 74 6.65 -15.24 7.36
CA ALA A 74 5.95 -14.25 8.19
C ALA A 74 5.49 -14.86 9.52
N LYS A 75 4.88 -16.05 9.51
CA LYS A 75 4.47 -16.80 10.72
C LYS A 75 5.64 -17.17 11.61
N ARG A 76 6.77 -17.58 11.02
CA ARG A 76 7.98 -17.94 11.76
C ARG A 76 8.59 -16.72 12.46
N ASP A 77 8.66 -15.59 11.76
CA ASP A 77 9.31 -14.38 12.27
C ASP A 77 8.43 -13.62 13.28
N TYR A 78 7.10 -13.82 13.23
CA TYR A 78 6.09 -13.16 14.10
C TYR A 78 5.03 -14.16 14.59
N PRO A 79 5.40 -15.10 15.47
CA PRO A 79 4.52 -16.18 15.92
C PRO A 79 3.27 -15.69 16.66
N GLU A 80 3.33 -14.52 17.30
CA GLU A 80 2.22 -13.89 18.01
C GLU A 80 1.08 -13.44 17.08
N LEU A 81 1.36 -13.24 15.79
CA LEU A 81 0.36 -12.89 14.77
C LEU A 81 0.05 -14.07 13.85
N ALA A 82 0.59 -15.26 14.09
CA ALA A 82 0.48 -16.40 13.17
C ALA A 82 -0.97 -16.80 12.85
N THR A 83 -1.90 -16.62 13.79
CA THR A 83 -3.34 -16.89 13.63
C THR A 83 -4.07 -15.88 12.74
N LYS A 84 -3.45 -14.73 12.45
CA LYS A 84 -3.96 -13.69 11.54
C LYS A 84 -3.33 -13.75 10.15
N ILE A 85 -2.33 -14.61 9.93
CA ILE A 85 -1.58 -14.69 8.68
C ILE A 85 -2.15 -15.80 7.81
N PHE A 86 -2.56 -15.42 6.60
CA PHE A 86 -3.11 -16.33 5.60
C PHE A 86 -2.49 -16.08 4.23
N THR A 87 -2.63 -17.07 3.37
CA THR A 87 -2.39 -16.95 1.93
C THR A 87 -3.67 -16.51 1.20
N PHE A 88 -3.54 -16.03 -0.04
CA PHE A 88 -4.73 -15.73 -0.86
C PHE A 88 -5.63 -16.96 -1.03
N LYS A 89 -5.03 -18.15 -1.24
CA LYS A 89 -5.79 -19.39 -1.39
C LYS A 89 -6.57 -19.75 -0.14
N GLU A 90 -5.96 -19.63 1.05
CA GLU A 90 -6.66 -19.87 2.32
C GLU A 90 -7.81 -18.88 2.52
N PHE A 91 -7.61 -17.61 2.17
CA PHE A 91 -8.65 -16.59 2.25
C PHE A 91 -9.84 -16.87 1.33
N ILE A 92 -9.58 -17.14 0.04
CA ILE A 92 -10.62 -17.41 -0.97
C ILE A 92 -11.46 -18.64 -0.59
N ASN A 93 -10.83 -19.64 0.04
CA ASN A 93 -11.52 -20.86 0.47
C ASN A 93 -12.20 -20.74 1.85
N SER A 94 -12.14 -19.58 2.50
CA SER A 94 -12.72 -19.36 3.83
C SER A 94 -13.94 -18.46 3.78
N THR A 95 -15.01 -18.83 4.51
CA THR A 95 -16.21 -18.00 4.65
C THR A 95 -16.07 -16.95 5.75
N ASP A 96 -15.24 -17.21 6.75
CA ASP A 96 -15.28 -16.49 8.03
C ASP A 96 -14.36 -15.27 8.06
N LEU A 97 -13.37 -15.23 7.16
CA LEU A 97 -12.35 -14.17 7.11
C LEU A 97 -12.80 -12.91 6.35
N SER A 98 -13.92 -12.99 5.63
CA SER A 98 -14.31 -11.97 4.65
C SER A 98 -14.67 -10.60 5.24
N ASN A 99 -15.03 -10.53 6.53
CA ASN A 99 -15.46 -9.29 7.20
C ASN A 99 -14.30 -8.47 7.80
N SER A 100 -13.11 -9.06 7.93
CA SER A 100 -11.93 -8.41 8.50
C SER A 100 -11.27 -7.49 7.45
N ILE A 101 -10.60 -6.43 7.90
CA ILE A 101 -9.75 -5.62 7.01
C ILE A 101 -8.60 -6.49 6.49
N LEU A 102 -8.37 -6.46 5.18
CA LEU A 102 -7.31 -7.25 4.55
C LEU A 102 -6.06 -6.39 4.39
N LEU A 103 -4.99 -6.73 5.11
CA LEU A 103 -3.67 -6.15 4.90
C LEU A 103 -2.86 -7.05 3.97
N VAL A 104 -2.68 -6.61 2.73
CA VAL A 104 -2.11 -7.42 1.64
C VAL A 104 -0.66 -7.04 1.41
N CYS A 105 0.24 -7.98 1.65
CA CYS A 105 1.68 -7.77 1.61
C CYS A 105 2.22 -7.94 0.18
N SER A 106 2.63 -6.81 -0.43
CA SER A 106 3.36 -6.72 -1.71
C SER A 106 2.94 -7.71 -2.81
N PRO A 107 1.66 -7.72 -3.23
CA PRO A 107 1.24 -8.53 -4.39
C PRO A 107 2.02 -8.11 -5.63
N GLN A 108 2.42 -9.09 -6.43
CA GLN A 108 3.21 -8.92 -7.65
C GLN A 108 2.33 -9.00 -8.91
N PRO A 109 2.86 -8.61 -10.09
CA PRO A 109 2.07 -8.59 -11.31
C PRO A 109 1.52 -9.96 -11.74
N TYR A 110 2.17 -11.05 -11.34
CA TYR A 110 1.72 -12.43 -11.59
C TYR A 110 0.69 -12.92 -10.59
N ASP A 111 0.48 -12.21 -9.47
CA ASP A 111 -0.54 -12.56 -8.47
C ASP A 111 -1.91 -11.96 -8.78
N ILE A 112 -2.01 -11.10 -9.80
CA ILE A 112 -3.19 -10.24 -10.04
C ILE A 112 -4.47 -11.02 -10.21
N GLU A 113 -4.46 -12.14 -10.94
CA GLU A 113 -5.68 -12.95 -11.12
C GLU A 113 -6.21 -13.47 -9.78
N MET A 114 -5.31 -14.00 -8.94
CA MET A 114 -5.68 -14.47 -7.60
C MET A 114 -6.02 -13.31 -6.66
N PHE A 115 -5.36 -12.16 -6.81
CA PHE A 115 -5.64 -10.99 -6.00
C PHE A 115 -6.99 -10.36 -6.35
N GLU A 116 -7.40 -10.40 -7.62
CA GLU A 116 -8.76 -10.02 -8.02
C GLU A 116 -9.82 -10.91 -7.37
N GLN A 117 -9.54 -12.22 -7.23
CA GLN A 117 -10.43 -13.13 -6.49
C GLN A 117 -10.47 -12.78 -5.00
N VAL A 118 -9.34 -12.46 -4.36
CA VAL A 118 -9.34 -11.96 -2.97
C VAL A 118 -10.23 -10.72 -2.85
N CYS A 119 -10.07 -9.74 -3.75
CA CYS A 119 -10.88 -8.52 -3.75
C CYS A 119 -12.38 -8.79 -3.95
N SER A 120 -12.77 -9.80 -4.74
CA SER A 120 -14.17 -10.15 -4.94
C SER A 120 -14.81 -10.88 -3.75
N HIS A 121 -14.01 -11.57 -2.93
CA HIS A 121 -14.48 -12.26 -1.72
C HIS A 121 -14.47 -11.36 -0.48
N ALA A 122 -13.68 -10.27 -0.50
CA ALA A 122 -13.63 -9.30 0.58
C ALA A 122 -14.99 -8.61 0.77
N LYS A 123 -15.43 -8.49 2.03
CA LYS A 123 -16.60 -7.70 2.46
C LYS A 123 -16.21 -6.46 3.28
N SER A 124 -14.92 -6.20 3.36
CA SER A 124 -14.32 -5.09 4.12
C SER A 124 -13.19 -4.45 3.31
N ASN A 125 -12.58 -3.41 3.87
CA ASN A 125 -11.50 -2.68 3.23
C ASN A 125 -10.30 -3.58 2.92
N VAL A 126 -9.74 -3.43 1.72
CA VAL A 126 -8.51 -4.11 1.30
C VAL A 126 -7.42 -3.07 1.21
N ILE A 127 -6.36 -3.22 1.99
CA ILE A 127 -5.20 -2.34 2.01
C ILE A 127 -4.01 -3.10 1.43
N MET A 128 -3.65 -2.75 0.20
CA MET A 128 -2.43 -3.24 -0.46
C MET A 128 -1.24 -2.40 -0.02
N ILE A 129 -0.19 -3.06 0.45
CA ILE A 129 1.04 -2.39 0.90
C ILE A 129 2.20 -2.77 -0.02
N ASN A 130 2.83 -1.77 -0.64
CA ASN A 130 3.94 -1.93 -1.57
C ASN A 130 3.68 -2.96 -2.69
N GLY A 131 2.43 -3.11 -3.12
CA GLY A 131 2.09 -3.95 -4.26
C GLY A 131 2.51 -3.35 -5.60
N LYS A 132 2.72 -4.21 -6.59
CA LYS A 132 3.05 -3.87 -7.96
C LYS A 132 1.99 -4.44 -8.88
N LEU A 133 1.00 -3.62 -9.23
CA LEU A 133 -0.09 -4.02 -10.11
C LEU A 133 0.23 -3.79 -11.59
N GLU A 134 1.16 -2.88 -11.88
CA GLU A 134 1.66 -2.61 -13.22
C GLU A 134 3.17 -2.81 -13.21
N ASP A 135 3.67 -3.59 -14.17
CA ASP A 135 5.10 -3.73 -14.41
C ASP A 135 5.33 -3.77 -15.93
N PRO A 136 5.97 -2.74 -16.50
CA PRO A 136 6.25 -2.67 -17.93
C PRO A 136 7.30 -3.69 -18.40
N ILE A 137 8.10 -4.24 -17.48
CA ILE A 137 9.15 -5.24 -17.78
C ILE A 137 8.51 -6.61 -18.04
N VAL A 138 7.35 -6.89 -17.46
CA VAL A 138 6.67 -8.16 -17.66
C VAL A 138 6.08 -8.23 -19.06
N GLY A 139 6.61 -9.12 -19.90
CA GLY A 139 6.19 -9.36 -21.28
C GLY A 139 4.81 -10.00 -21.41
N ILE A 140 3.76 -9.26 -21.05
CA ILE A 140 2.36 -9.69 -21.20
C ILE A 140 1.77 -9.22 -22.54
N GLY A 141 0.93 -10.07 -23.14
CA GLY A 141 0.09 -9.67 -24.28
C GLY A 141 -0.79 -8.46 -23.96
N SER A 142 -1.36 -7.83 -24.99
CA SER A 142 -2.22 -6.64 -24.86
C SER A 142 -3.39 -6.85 -23.87
N VAL A 143 -4.02 -8.02 -23.90
CA VAL A 143 -5.13 -8.40 -23.01
C VAL A 143 -4.70 -8.35 -21.53
N GLY A 144 -3.56 -8.95 -21.19
CA GLY A 144 -3.03 -8.93 -19.83
C GLY A 144 -2.73 -7.51 -19.36
N ARG A 145 -2.23 -6.64 -20.25
CA ARG A 145 -1.91 -5.24 -19.90
C ARG A 145 -3.16 -4.45 -19.57
N GLU A 146 -4.20 -4.64 -20.36
CA GLU A 146 -5.48 -3.97 -20.14
C GLU A 146 -6.13 -4.41 -18.83
N MET A 147 -6.11 -5.72 -18.53
CA MET A 147 -6.61 -6.26 -17.25
C MET A 147 -5.90 -5.62 -16.06
N ARG A 148 -4.56 -5.59 -16.07
CA ARG A 148 -3.76 -4.97 -15.01
C ARG A 148 -4.08 -3.49 -14.82
N LYS A 149 -4.19 -2.75 -15.93
CA LYS A 149 -4.56 -1.33 -15.92
C LYS A 149 -5.95 -1.10 -15.35
N ARG A 150 -6.92 -1.95 -15.70
CA ARG A 150 -8.29 -1.88 -15.14
C ARG A 150 -8.28 -2.18 -13.65
N PHE A 151 -7.51 -3.17 -13.21
CA PHE A 151 -7.39 -3.49 -11.79
C PHE A 151 -6.73 -2.37 -11.00
N ALA A 152 -5.60 -1.85 -11.48
CA ALA A 152 -4.86 -0.75 -10.84
C ALA A 152 -5.72 0.51 -10.64
N LYS A 153 -6.59 0.84 -11.60
CA LYS A 153 -7.52 1.99 -11.50
C LYS A 153 -8.53 1.91 -10.36
N LYS A 154 -8.78 0.73 -9.80
CA LYS A 154 -9.71 0.56 -8.67
C LYS A 154 -9.13 1.05 -7.33
N TRP A 155 -7.81 1.24 -7.27
CA TRP A 155 -7.10 1.49 -6.01
C TRP A 155 -6.96 2.98 -5.71
N LYS A 156 -7.43 3.39 -4.52
CA LYS A 156 -7.19 4.73 -3.99
C LYS A 156 -5.86 4.76 -3.24
N VAL A 157 -5.04 5.78 -3.48
CA VAL A 157 -3.75 5.96 -2.78
C VAL A 157 -3.99 6.68 -1.46
N LEU A 158 -3.83 5.97 -0.34
CA LEU A 158 -3.88 6.56 1.00
C LEU A 158 -2.56 7.23 1.34
N TYR A 159 -1.47 6.51 1.13
CA TYR A 159 -0.14 7.00 1.45
C TYR A 159 0.86 6.59 0.37
N PHE A 160 1.70 7.51 -0.03
CA PHE A 160 2.78 7.28 -0.97
C PHE A 160 3.97 8.14 -0.56
N VAL A 161 5.16 7.55 -0.49
CA VAL A 161 6.41 8.31 -0.40
C VAL A 161 7.45 7.64 -1.29
N GLN A 162 8.08 8.44 -2.13
CA GLN A 162 9.15 7.99 -3.02
C GLN A 162 10.26 9.04 -3.04
N PRO A 163 11.46 8.71 -2.56
CA PRO A 163 12.66 9.47 -2.88
C PRO A 163 12.93 9.44 -4.40
N LEU A 164 13.32 10.58 -4.93
CA LEU A 164 13.71 10.79 -6.33
C LEU A 164 15.16 11.30 -6.35
N SER A 165 15.80 11.30 -7.53
CA SER A 165 17.19 11.78 -7.66
C SER A 165 17.39 13.23 -7.19
N MET A 166 16.43 14.11 -7.48
CA MET A 166 16.50 15.55 -7.17
C MET A 166 15.37 16.01 -6.22
N GLY A 167 14.68 15.08 -5.56
CA GLY A 167 13.47 15.43 -4.83
C GLY A 167 12.78 14.25 -4.18
N ALA A 168 11.51 14.42 -3.83
CA ALA A 168 10.66 13.35 -3.35
C ALA A 168 9.20 13.64 -3.68
N LEU A 169 8.42 12.59 -3.88
CA LEU A 169 6.98 12.67 -4.07
C LEU A 169 6.28 12.10 -2.86
N LEU A 170 5.33 12.84 -2.30
CA LEU A 170 4.51 12.45 -1.15
C LEU A 170 3.02 12.49 -1.51
N LYS A 171 2.26 11.53 -1.00
CA LYS A 171 0.80 11.57 -0.88
C LYS A 171 0.44 11.10 0.52
N ARG A 172 -0.42 11.84 1.21
CA ARG A 172 -0.97 11.47 2.52
C ARG A 172 -2.43 11.88 2.57
N TYR A 173 -3.35 10.93 2.68
CA TYR A 173 -4.77 11.24 2.76
C TYR A 173 -5.06 12.09 4.02
N PRO A 174 -5.85 13.17 3.93
CA PRO A 174 -6.68 13.60 2.79
C PRO A 174 -5.98 14.54 1.78
N ASN A 175 -4.74 14.96 2.04
CA ASN A 175 -4.02 15.94 1.23
C ASN A 175 -3.72 15.43 -0.19
N ASP A 176 -3.53 16.37 -1.11
CA ASP A 176 -3.11 16.12 -2.50
C ASP A 176 -1.69 15.54 -2.59
N TRP A 177 -1.26 15.22 -3.81
CA TRP A 177 0.14 14.87 -4.06
C TRP A 177 1.01 16.10 -3.87
N GLU A 178 2.16 15.94 -3.23
CA GLU A 178 3.09 17.00 -2.88
C GLU A 178 4.49 16.65 -3.43
N LEU A 179 5.04 17.51 -4.28
CA LEU A 179 6.40 17.37 -4.80
C LEU A 179 7.37 18.23 -3.98
N PHE A 180 8.50 17.65 -3.63
CA PHE A 180 9.57 18.28 -2.88
C PHE A 180 10.85 18.24 -3.70
N LYS A 181 11.62 19.34 -3.68
CA LYS A 181 12.94 19.45 -4.30
C LYS A 181 14.02 19.33 -3.25
N LEU A 182 15.07 18.58 -3.56
CA LEU A 182 16.27 18.48 -2.74
C LEU A 182 17.15 19.71 -3.00
N ASN A 183 17.45 20.46 -1.95
CA ASN A 183 18.37 21.59 -1.95
C ASN A 183 19.49 21.35 -0.91
N ASN A 184 20.45 22.27 -0.82
CA ASN A 184 21.57 22.19 0.13
C ASN A 184 21.14 22.04 1.61
N ASN A 185 19.95 22.57 1.95
CA ASN A 185 19.40 22.54 3.31
C ASN A 185 18.35 21.43 3.50
N GLY A 186 18.28 20.45 2.59
CA GLY A 186 17.28 19.38 2.60
C GLY A 186 16.11 19.64 1.65
N TYR A 187 14.97 19.01 1.93
CA TYR A 187 13.82 19.02 1.04
C TYR A 187 12.91 20.23 1.29
N THR A 188 12.49 20.89 0.20
CA THR A 188 11.53 22.00 0.24
C THR A 188 10.33 21.69 -0.64
N PHE A 189 9.13 22.01 -0.16
CA PHE A 189 7.90 21.90 -0.95
C PHE A 189 7.98 22.75 -2.23
N VAL A 190 7.54 22.17 -3.35
CA VAL A 190 7.53 22.82 -4.67
C VAL A 190 6.10 23.08 -5.12
N LYS A 191 5.30 22.02 -5.23
CA LYS A 191 3.99 22.07 -5.89
C LYS A 191 3.09 20.93 -5.42
N SER A 192 1.78 21.18 -5.42
CA SER A 192 0.76 20.15 -5.21
C SER A 192 0.06 19.75 -6.50
N PHE A 193 -0.43 18.51 -6.55
CA PHE A 193 -1.17 17.95 -7.68
C PHE A 193 -2.36 17.13 -7.19
N ILE A 194 -3.52 17.35 -7.80
CA ILE A 194 -4.74 16.58 -7.49
C ILE A 194 -4.53 15.09 -7.82
N ASN A 195 -3.88 14.81 -8.94
CA ASN A 195 -3.54 13.47 -9.40
C ASN A 195 -2.03 13.22 -9.30
N ARG A 196 -1.63 11.95 -9.30
CA ARG A 196 -0.21 11.60 -9.32
C ARG A 196 0.44 12.21 -10.58
N PRO A 197 1.49 13.04 -10.45
CA PRO A 197 2.21 13.56 -11.61
C PRO A 197 2.99 12.42 -12.30
N ASP A 198 3.09 12.48 -13.62
CA ASP A 198 3.97 11.61 -14.40
C ASP A 198 5.44 12.04 -14.32
N ASP A 199 6.33 11.21 -14.85
CA ASP A 199 7.78 11.44 -14.74
C ASP A 199 8.21 12.74 -15.44
N GLU A 200 7.62 13.09 -16.57
CA GLU A 200 7.90 14.33 -17.29
C GLU A 200 7.50 15.55 -16.46
N THR A 201 6.29 15.54 -15.89
CA THR A 201 5.81 16.60 -14.99
C THR A 201 6.71 16.73 -13.77
N ILE A 202 7.16 15.62 -13.18
CA ILE A 202 8.09 15.63 -12.06
C ILE A 202 9.40 16.31 -12.47
N ILE A 203 10.02 15.90 -13.58
CA ILE A 203 11.29 16.43 -14.07
C ILE A 203 11.20 17.94 -14.35
N LEU A 204 10.09 18.41 -14.94
CA LEU A 204 9.92 19.83 -15.24
C LEU A 204 9.78 20.73 -14.00
N ASN A 205 9.43 20.17 -12.83
CA ASN A 205 9.23 20.93 -11.60
C ASN A 205 10.37 20.75 -10.57
N LEU A 206 11.32 19.83 -10.81
CA LEU A 206 12.52 19.64 -9.97
C LEU A 206 13.71 20.42 -10.52
#